data_AF-A0A447MV17-F1
#
_entry.id   AF-A0A447MV17-F1
#
_cell.length_a   1.000
_cell.length_b   1.000
_cell.length_c   1.000
_cell.angle_alpha   90.00
_cell.angle_beta   90.00
_cell.angle_gamma   90.00
#
_symmetry.space_group_name_H-M   'P 1'
#
loop_
_entity.id
_entity.type
_entity.pdbx_description
1 polymer ?
#
loop_
_entity_poly.entity_id
_entity_poly.type
_entity_poly.pdbx_seq_one_letter_code
_entity_poly.pdbx_strand_id
1 'polypeptide(L)'
;MVKVDDGVHSILLTGDIEAGAEQKMLSRYWRHLAATFIQVPHHGSNTSSSLPFIQRVHGEAALASASRYNAWRLPSRKVKQRYRQQAYQWF
;
A
#
# COMPACT_ATOMS: atom_id res chain seq x y z
N MET A 1 -8.68 -5.15 4.71
CA MET A 1 -7.27 -5.02 5.16
C MET A 1 -7.08 -5.84 6.41
N VAL A 2 -5.90 -6.44 6.57
CA VAL A 2 -5.50 -7.15 7.78
C VAL A 2 -4.08 -6.68 8.12
N LYS A 3 -3.81 -6.38 9.39
CA LYS A 3 -2.45 -6.16 9.88
C LYS A 3 -1.98 -7.43 10.58
N VAL A 4 -0.82 -7.94 10.19
CA VAL A 4 -0.13 -9.02 10.89
C VAL A 4 1.11 -8.40 11.55
N ASP A 5 1.36 -8.75 12.80
CA ASP A 5 2.34 -8.10 13.67
C ASP A 5 2.98 -9.17 14.57
N ASP A 6 4.31 -9.15 14.69
CA ASP A 6 5.07 -10.09 15.54
C ASP A 6 5.67 -9.43 16.79
N GLY A 7 5.33 -8.16 17.05
CA GLY A 7 5.87 -7.34 18.13
C GLY A 7 7.12 -6.52 17.76
N VAL A 8 7.77 -6.82 16.63
CA VAL A 8 8.95 -6.10 16.12
C VAL A 8 8.65 -5.46 14.77
N HIS A 9 8.03 -6.23 13.87
CA HIS A 9 7.66 -5.83 12.54
C HIS A 9 6.17 -6.09 12.29
N SER A 10 5.61 -5.34 11.35
CA SER A 10 4.23 -5.54 10.91
C SER A 10 4.07 -5.38 9.42
N ILE A 11 3.13 -6.13 8.86
CA ILE A 11 2.72 -6.02 7.46
C ILE A 11 1.24 -5.67 7.38
N LEU A 12 0.93 -4.63 6.60
CA LEU A 12 -0.44 -4.29 6.23
C LEU A 12 -0.78 -4.98 4.90
N LEU A 13 -1.64 -6.00 4.99
CA LEU A 13 -2.22 -6.71 3.85
C LEU A 13 -3.46 -5.97 3.38
N THR A 14 -3.36 -5.39 2.20
CA THR A 14 -4.35 -4.44 1.68
C THR A 14 -5.36 -5.09 0.74
N GLY A 15 -4.95 -6.16 0.03
CA GLY A 15 -5.73 -6.74 -1.05
C GLY A 15 -5.98 -5.72 -2.17
N ASP A 16 -7.10 -5.85 -2.87
CA ASP A 16 -7.43 -5.02 -4.04
C ASP A 16 -8.32 -3.81 -3.70
N ILE A 17 -8.15 -3.26 -2.51
CA ILE A 17 -8.85 -2.03 -2.12
C ILE A 17 -8.49 -0.87 -3.05
N GLU A 18 -9.47 0.00 -3.27
CA GLU A 18 -9.31 1.25 -4.02
C GLU A 18 -9.47 2.46 -3.09
N ALA A 19 -9.21 3.66 -3.62
CA ALA A 19 -9.17 4.92 -2.86
C ALA A 19 -10.41 5.15 -1.97
N GLY A 20 -11.62 4.75 -2.41
CA GLY A 20 -12.83 4.87 -1.61
C GLY A 20 -12.80 3.99 -0.34
N ALA A 21 -12.22 2.80 -0.41
CA ALA A 21 -12.03 1.94 0.74
C ALA A 21 -10.85 2.42 1.62
N GLU A 22 -9.77 2.93 1.01
CA GLU A 22 -8.67 3.57 1.75
C GLU A 22 -9.18 4.74 2.60
N GLN A 23 -10.03 5.60 2.05
CA GLN A 23 -10.63 6.72 2.77
C GLN A 23 -11.50 6.24 3.94
N LYS A 24 -12.28 5.16 3.76
CA LYS A 24 -13.07 4.57 4.86
C LYS A 24 -12.17 4.02 5.96
N MET A 25 -11.00 3.48 5.61
CA MET A 25 -10.02 2.98 6.58
C MET A 25 -9.33 4.13 7.31
N LEU A 26 -8.97 5.20 6.61
CA LEU A 26 -8.45 6.42 7.20
C LEU A 26 -9.46 7.04 8.18
N SER A 27 -10.74 7.15 7.81
CA SER A 27 -11.72 7.80 8.68
C SER A 27 -12.05 7.02 9.95
N ARG A 28 -12.08 5.68 9.88
CA ARG A 28 -12.50 4.83 11.00
C ARG A 28 -11.35 4.23 11.80
N TYR A 29 -10.24 3.94 11.14
CA TYR A 29 -9.19 3.08 11.69
C TYR A 29 -7.79 3.67 11.55
N TRP A 30 -7.64 4.98 11.29
CA TRP A 30 -6.32 5.57 11.04
C TRP A 30 -5.28 5.13 12.06
N ARG A 31 -5.59 5.09 13.36
CA ARG A 31 -4.66 4.70 14.44
C ARG A 31 -4.01 3.32 14.25
N HIS A 32 -4.64 2.43 13.48
CA HIS A 32 -4.20 1.04 13.28
C HIS A 32 -3.52 0.79 11.92
N LEU A 33 -3.34 1.83 11.09
CA LEU A 33 -2.79 1.67 9.73
C LEU A 33 -1.27 1.73 9.66
N ALA A 34 -0.58 2.18 10.71
CA ALA A 34 0.88 2.19 10.71
C ALA A 34 1.43 0.76 10.66
N ALA A 35 2.35 0.50 9.73
CA ALA A 35 2.97 -0.81 9.56
C ALA A 35 4.38 -0.68 8.96
N THR A 36 5.28 -1.61 9.30
CA THR A 36 6.65 -1.65 8.76
C THR A 36 6.63 -1.89 7.24
N PHE A 37 5.80 -2.83 6.79
CA PHE A 37 5.64 -3.22 5.40
C PHE A 37 4.20 -3.02 4.94
N ILE A 38 4.05 -2.73 3.65
CA ILE A 38 2.75 -2.69 2.99
C ILE A 38 2.76 -3.57 1.75
N GLN A 39 1.80 -4.49 1.67
CA GLN A 39 1.43 -5.06 0.38
C GLN A 39 0.80 -3.95 -0.45
N VAL A 40 1.36 -3.64 -1.62
CA VAL A 40 0.84 -2.58 -2.49
C VAL A 40 -0.61 -2.92 -2.89
N PRO A 41 -1.58 -2.04 -2.58
CA PRO A 41 -2.98 -2.31 -2.88
C PRO A 41 -3.24 -2.52 -4.37
N HIS A 42 -4.13 -3.45 -4.70
CA HIS A 42 -4.68 -3.64 -6.04
C HIS A 42 -3.60 -3.76 -7.11
N HIS A 43 -2.56 -4.55 -6.82
CA HIS A 43 -1.40 -4.78 -7.68
C HIS A 43 -0.66 -3.51 -8.14
N GLY A 44 -0.91 -2.36 -7.47
CA GLY A 44 -0.38 -1.05 -7.85
C GLY A 44 -1.18 -0.35 -8.96
N SER A 45 -2.48 -0.57 -9.04
CA SER A 45 -3.42 0.19 -9.87
C SER A 45 -3.43 1.69 -9.53
N ASN A 46 -3.72 2.55 -10.52
CA ASN A 46 -3.93 3.98 -10.28
C ASN A 46 -5.21 4.29 -9.48
N THR A 47 -6.10 3.31 -9.31
CA THR A 47 -7.32 3.44 -8.49
C THR A 47 -7.04 3.30 -6.99
N SER A 48 -5.83 2.94 -6.61
CA SER A 48 -5.41 2.73 -5.22
C SER A 48 -4.11 3.48 -4.89
N SER A 49 -3.61 3.25 -3.69
CA SER A 49 -2.39 3.82 -3.13
C SER A 49 -2.46 5.35 -3.09
N SER A 50 -3.56 5.90 -2.57
CA SER A 50 -3.70 7.35 -2.40
C SER A 50 -2.62 7.92 -1.47
N LEU A 51 -2.21 9.17 -1.70
CA LEU A 51 -1.13 9.78 -0.92
C LEU A 51 -1.43 9.82 0.58
N PRO A 52 -2.65 10.22 1.05
CA PRO A 52 -2.97 10.22 2.47
C PRO A 52 -2.89 8.81 3.09
N PHE A 53 -3.24 7.78 2.31
CA PHE A 53 -3.17 6.40 2.77
C PHE A 53 -1.71 5.95 2.96
N ILE A 54 -0.85 6.13 1.96
CA ILE A 54 0.59 5.79 2.04
C ILE A 54 1.27 6.55 3.18
N GLN A 55 0.97 7.84 3.31
CA GLN A 55 1.51 8.68 4.39
C GLN A 55 1.06 8.20 5.76
N ARG A 56 -0.19 7.75 5.89
CA ARG A 56 -0.68 7.25 7.16
C ARG A 56 -0.06 5.91 7.54
N VAL A 57 0.21 5.05 6.56
CA VAL A 57 0.89 3.76 6.79
C VAL A 57 2.32 3.97 7.26
N HIS A 58 3.02 4.99 6.73
CA HIS A 58 4.36 5.41 7.19
C HIS A 58 5.33 4.23 7.38
N GLY A 59 5.33 3.29 6.43
CA GLY A 59 6.19 2.13 6.43
C GLY A 59 7.53 2.36 5.73
N GLU A 60 8.36 1.32 5.77
CA GLU A 60 9.72 1.33 5.24
C GLU A 60 9.81 0.67 3.86
N ALA A 61 8.96 -0.32 3.60
CA ALA A 61 8.99 -1.09 2.36
C ALA A 61 7.60 -1.41 1.80
N ALA A 62 7.49 -1.37 0.47
CA ALA A 62 6.29 -1.65 -0.29
C ALA A 62 6.51 -2.88 -1.18
N LEU A 63 5.66 -3.89 -1.02
CA LEU A 63 5.74 -5.17 -1.73
C LEU A 63 4.68 -5.21 -2.84
N ALA A 64 5.11 -5.09 -4.09
CA ALA A 64 4.22 -5.12 -5.25
C ALA A 64 4.02 -6.56 -5.75
N SER A 65 2.82 -7.08 -5.56
CA SER A 65 2.41 -8.36 -6.13
C SER A 65 1.76 -8.11 -7.49
N ALA A 66 2.52 -8.23 -8.59
CA ALA A 66 1.98 -8.13 -9.94
C ALA A 66 2.70 -9.12 -10.87
N SER A 67 1.96 -9.76 -11.78
CA SER A 67 2.58 -10.63 -12.80
C SER A 67 3.52 -9.82 -13.69
N ARG A 68 4.71 -10.38 -13.98
CA ARG A 68 5.69 -9.81 -14.91
C ARG A 68 5.08 -9.50 -16.29
N TYR A 69 4.13 -10.32 -16.71
CA TYR A 69 3.35 -10.15 -17.93
C TYR A 69 1.89 -9.97 -17.54
N ASN A 70 1.43 -8.72 -17.50
CA ASN A 70 0.03 -8.43 -17.28
C ASN A 70 -0.47 -7.42 -18.32
N ALA A 71 -1.68 -7.63 -18.82
CA ALA A 71 -2.29 -6.80 -19.87
C ALA A 71 -2.51 -5.35 -19.41
N TRP A 72 -2.61 -5.14 -18.08
CA TRP A 72 -2.91 -3.87 -17.45
C TRP A 72 -1.69 -2.99 -17.17
N ARG A 73 -0.47 -3.48 -17.46
CA ARG A 73 0.82 -2.80 -17.21
C ARG A 73 0.98 -2.32 -15.76
N LEU A 74 0.55 -3.15 -14.81
CA LEU A 74 0.72 -2.95 -13.38
C LEU A 74 2.08 -3.49 -12.89
N PRO A 75 2.65 -2.93 -11.82
CA PRO A 75 2.21 -1.76 -11.08
C PRO A 75 2.40 -0.48 -11.91
N SER A 76 1.47 0.47 -11.78
CA SER A 76 1.57 1.76 -12.45
C SER A 76 2.85 2.49 -12.07
N ARG A 77 3.51 3.10 -13.06
CA ARG A 77 4.69 3.97 -12.83
C ARG A 77 4.40 5.08 -11.81
N LYS A 78 3.17 5.64 -11.83
CA LYS A 78 2.76 6.70 -10.90
C LYS A 78 2.69 6.19 -9.46
N VAL A 79 2.17 4.97 -9.25
CA VAL A 79 2.09 4.36 -7.93
C VAL A 79 3.49 4.07 -7.38
N LYS A 80 4.34 3.42 -8.18
CA LYS A 80 5.74 3.17 -7.81
C LYS A 80 6.50 4.45 -7.44
N GLN A 81 6.32 5.51 -8.23
CA GLN A 81 6.92 6.81 -7.93
C GLN A 81 6.40 7.40 -6.62
N ARG A 82 5.09 7.31 -6.36
CA ARG A 82 4.48 7.82 -5.12
C ARG A 82 5.06 7.14 -3.88
N TYR A 83 5.22 5.83 -3.89
CA TYR A 83 5.86 5.10 -2.79
C TYR A 83 7.32 5.53 -2.59
N ARG A 84 8.11 5.63 -3.67
CA ARG A 84 9.50 6.10 -3.60
C ARG A 84 9.62 7.53 -3.08
N GLN A 85 8.69 8.42 -3.45
CA GLN A 85 8.62 9.79 -2.93
C GLN A 85 8.29 9.85 -1.44
N GLN A 86 7.65 8.80 -0.90
CA GLN A 86 7.44 8.63 0.54
C GLN A 86 8.53 7.76 1.19
N ALA A 87 9.70 7.65 0.55
CA ALA A 87 10.89 6.95 1.02
C ALA A 87 10.75 5.42 1.21
N TYR A 88 9.70 4.79 0.66
CA TYR A 88 9.58 3.34 0.70
C TYR A 88 10.62 2.69 -0.21
N GLN A 89 11.29 1.67 0.32
CA GLN A 89 11.96 0.68 -0.50
C GLN A 89 10.91 -0.09 -1.31
N TRP A 90 11.13 -0.21 -2.62
CA TRP A 90 10.19 -0.83 -3.53
C TRP A 90 10.67 -2.22 -3.92
N PHE A 91 9.88 -3.24 -3.60
CA PHE A 91 10.11 -4.63 -3.98
C PHE A 91 9.01 -5.08 -4.96
#